data_AF-X1T6E4-F1
#
_entry.id   AF-X1T6E4-F1
#
_cell.length_a   1.000
_cell.length_b   1.000
_cell.length_c   1.000
_cell.angle_alpha   90.00
_cell.angle_beta   90.00
_cell.angle_gamma   90.00
#
_symmetry.space_group_name_H-M   'P 1'
#
loop_
_entity.id
_entity.type
_entity.pdbx_description
1 polymer ?
#
loop_
_entity_poly.entity_id
_entity_poly.type
_entity_poly.pdbx_seq_one_letter_code
_entity_poly.pdbx_strand_id
1 'polypeptide(L)'
;LDAVVTSPPFFDSTRFYLANWIRLWFCGWESRDFKTQPLRFLELKQKQSMRSYEPVFRQARERLKSDGVFVLHLGKSVKCNMAEELSEIAKPWFRVMDVFEESVSHCESHGITDKGKVSVHQYLLLG
;
A
#
# COMPACT_ATOMS: atom_id res chain seq x y z
N LEU A 1 9.29 13.19 -12.66
CA LEU A 1 8.09 13.39 -11.82
C LEU A 1 8.50 14.12 -10.55
N ASP A 2 7.72 15.11 -10.11
CA ASP A 2 7.96 15.79 -8.83
C ASP A 2 7.48 14.99 -7.64
N ALA A 3 6.38 14.24 -7.81
CA ALA A 3 5.87 13.37 -6.77
C ALA A 3 5.26 12.09 -7.34
N VAL A 4 5.29 11.04 -6.54
CA VAL A 4 4.43 9.85 -6.67
C VAL A 4 3.59 9.79 -5.41
N VAL A 5 2.27 9.81 -5.55
CA VAL A 5 1.33 9.72 -4.41
C VAL A 5 0.41 8.54 -4.68
N THR A 6 0.40 7.56 -3.78
CA THR A 6 -0.38 6.33 -4.00
C THR A 6 -0.85 5.71 -2.69
N SER A 7 -1.91 4.91 -2.79
CA SER A 7 -2.45 4.07 -1.72
C SER A 7 -2.42 2.62 -2.21
N PRO A 8 -1.40 1.83 -1.86
CA PRO A 8 -1.35 0.41 -2.21
C PRO A 8 -2.33 -0.39 -1.32
N PRO A 9 -2.62 -1.67 -1.64
CA PRO A 9 -3.50 -2.49 -0.83
C PRO A 9 -2.98 -2.60 0.60
N PHE A 10 -3.82 -2.30 1.59
CA PHE A 10 -3.46 -2.49 2.99
C PHE A 10 -3.25 -3.98 3.30
N PHE A 11 -2.33 -4.28 4.22
CA PHE A 11 -1.90 -5.64 4.55
C PHE A 11 -3.07 -6.58 4.88
N ASP A 12 -4.02 -6.10 5.69
CA ASP A 12 -5.19 -6.87 6.13
C ASP A 12 -6.44 -6.68 5.23
N SER A 13 -6.27 -6.10 4.03
CA SER A 13 -7.36 -6.05 3.05
C SER A 13 -7.68 -7.46 2.52
N THR A 14 -8.96 -7.73 2.31
CA THR A 14 -9.50 -9.01 1.83
C THR A 14 -10.25 -8.91 0.50
N ARG A 15 -10.48 -7.69 0.01
CA ARG A 15 -11.32 -7.40 -1.17
C ARG A 15 -10.82 -6.20 -1.97
N PHE A 16 -9.51 -5.91 -1.95
CA PHE A 16 -8.96 -4.72 -2.61
C PHE A 16 -9.34 -4.69 -4.10
N TYR A 17 -9.26 -5.83 -4.78
CA TYR A 17 -9.54 -5.87 -6.21
C TYR A 17 -11.00 -5.57 -6.57
N LEU A 18 -11.96 -5.94 -5.72
CA LEU A 18 -13.38 -5.63 -5.95
C LEU A 18 -13.62 -4.13 -5.85
N ALA A 19 -13.04 -3.48 -4.83
CA ALA A 19 -13.14 -2.03 -4.64
C ALA A 19 -12.38 -1.23 -5.71
N ASN A 20 -11.40 -1.84 -6.39
CA ASN A 20 -10.54 -1.20 -7.38
C ASN A 20 -10.69 -1.80 -8.79
N TRP A 21 -11.82 -2.46 -9.08
CA TRP A 21 -11.98 -3.27 -10.30
C TRP A 21 -11.68 -2.51 -11.58
N ILE A 22 -12.26 -1.32 -11.76
CA ILE A 22 -12.06 -0.50 -12.97
C ILE A 22 -10.57 -0.17 -13.16
N ARG A 23 -9.87 0.23 -12.10
CA ARG A 23 -8.43 0.54 -12.15
C ARG A 23 -7.62 -0.67 -12.57
N LEU A 24 -7.91 -1.83 -12.00
CA LEU A 24 -7.17 -3.06 -12.29
C LEU A 24 -7.45 -3.56 -13.71
N TRP A 25 -8.69 -3.44 -14.17
CA TRP A 25 -9.07 -3.75 -15.55
C TRP A 25 -8.31 -2.88 -16.55
N PHE A 26 -8.18 -1.56 -16.31
CA PHE A 26 -7.34 -0.69 -17.14
C PHE A 26 -5.85 -1.06 -17.13
N CYS A 27 -5.38 -1.74 -16.08
CA CYS A 27 -4.01 -2.28 -16.02
C CYS A 27 -3.88 -3.67 -16.68
N GLY A 28 -4.92 -4.16 -17.34
CA GLY A 28 -4.92 -5.44 -18.06
C GLY A 28 -5.22 -6.66 -17.20
N TRP A 29 -5.77 -6.48 -16.00
CA TRP A 29 -6.18 -7.59 -15.14
C TRP A 29 -7.60 -8.04 -15.45
N GLU A 30 -7.79 -9.35 -15.56
CA GLU A 30 -9.09 -9.98 -15.74
C GLU A 30 -9.57 -10.66 -14.45
N SER A 31 -10.89 -10.84 -14.31
CA SER A 31 -11.47 -11.48 -13.11
C SER A 31 -10.91 -12.89 -12.88
N ARG A 32 -10.57 -13.59 -13.97
CA ARG A 32 -9.95 -14.92 -13.93
C ARG A 32 -8.57 -14.89 -13.26
N ASP A 33 -7.79 -13.84 -13.45
CA ASP A 33 -6.42 -13.74 -12.92
C ASP A 33 -6.41 -13.77 -11.39
N PHE A 34 -7.39 -13.13 -10.74
CA PHE A 34 -7.54 -13.15 -9.29
C PHE A 34 -7.84 -14.54 -8.72
N LYS A 35 -8.44 -15.43 -9.53
CA LYS A 35 -8.75 -16.80 -9.15
C LYS A 35 -7.60 -17.77 -9.42
N THR A 36 -6.93 -17.60 -10.56
CA THR A 36 -5.91 -18.55 -11.05
C THR A 36 -4.49 -18.16 -10.66
N GLN A 37 -4.22 -16.88 -10.45
CA GLN A 37 -2.88 -16.34 -10.19
C GLN A 37 -2.87 -15.30 -9.05
N PRO A 38 -3.47 -15.60 -7.88
CA PRO A 38 -3.65 -14.65 -6.78
C PRO A 38 -2.33 -14.02 -6.29
N LEU A 39 -1.21 -14.76 -6.33
CA LEU A 39 0.08 -14.29 -5.85
C LEU A 39 0.79 -13.29 -6.78
N ARG A 40 0.25 -13.04 -7.98
CA ARG A 40 0.74 -11.96 -8.84
C ARG A 40 0.30 -10.58 -8.35
N PHE A 41 -0.75 -10.52 -7.52
CA PHE A 41 -1.27 -9.28 -6.98
C PHE A 41 -0.55 -8.86 -5.71
N LEU A 42 -0.21 -7.57 -5.62
CA LEU A 42 0.48 -7.01 -4.47
C LEU A 42 -0.27 -7.28 -3.15
N GLU A 43 -1.60 -7.30 -3.16
CA GLU A 43 -2.46 -7.59 -2.00
C GLU A 43 -2.12 -8.93 -1.33
N LEU A 44 -1.84 -9.97 -2.11
CA LEU A 44 -1.55 -11.31 -1.61
C LEU A 44 -0.05 -11.58 -1.56
N LYS A 45 0.72 -10.99 -2.48
CA LYS A 45 2.18 -11.09 -2.49
C LYS A 45 2.80 -10.46 -1.24
N GLN A 46 2.26 -9.33 -0.77
CA GLN A 46 2.75 -8.67 0.45
C GLN A 46 2.57 -9.52 1.72
N LYS A 47 1.57 -10.41 1.74
CA LYS A 47 1.33 -11.35 2.85
C LYS A 47 2.39 -12.45 2.92
N GLN A 48 3.07 -12.73 1.81
CA GLN A 48 4.24 -13.62 1.79
C GLN A 48 5.50 -12.87 2.21
N SER A 49 5.68 -11.65 1.67
CA SER A 49 6.76 -10.75 2.08
C SER A 49 6.49 -9.32 1.62
N MET A 50 6.67 -8.37 2.53
CA MET A 50 6.65 -6.93 2.22
C MET A 50 7.78 -6.51 1.26
N ARG A 51 8.82 -7.34 1.07
CA ARG A 51 9.86 -7.12 0.03
C ARG A 51 9.31 -7.10 -1.39
N SER A 52 8.08 -7.55 -1.60
CA SER A 52 7.35 -7.34 -2.86
C SER A 52 7.23 -5.87 -3.29
N TYR A 53 7.48 -4.92 -2.39
CA TYR A 53 7.56 -3.48 -2.68
C TYR A 53 8.94 -3.01 -3.19
N GLU A 54 10.03 -3.80 -3.10
CA GLU A 54 11.34 -3.40 -3.63
C GLU A 54 11.29 -2.95 -5.10
N PRO A 55 10.59 -3.66 -6.02
CA PRO A 55 10.45 -3.20 -7.40
C PRO A 55 9.64 -1.90 -7.49
N VAL A 56 8.69 -1.67 -6.59
CA VAL A 56 7.86 -0.44 -6.56
C VAL A 56 8.74 0.76 -6.18
N PHE A 57 9.54 0.63 -5.12
CA PHE A 57 10.48 1.68 -4.70
C PHE A 57 11.52 1.97 -5.78
N ARG A 58 12.14 0.94 -6.35
CA ARG A 58 13.09 1.10 -7.45
C ARG A 58 12.47 1.85 -8.63
N GLN A 59 11.31 1.42 -9.11
CA GLN A 59 10.64 2.04 -10.25
C GLN A 59 10.19 3.48 -9.97
N ALA A 60 9.75 3.77 -8.74
CA ALA A 60 9.43 5.13 -8.33
C ALA A 60 10.68 6.01 -8.35
N ARG A 61 11.80 5.54 -7.79
CA ARG A 61 13.06 6.28 -7.74
C ARG A 61 13.62 6.59 -9.12
N GLU A 62 13.56 5.64 -10.05
CA GLU A 62 13.98 5.82 -11.45
C GLU A 62 13.20 6.90 -12.20
N ARG A 63 11.98 7.25 -11.77
CA ARG A 63 11.07 8.21 -12.45
C ARG A 63 10.94 9.55 -11.73
N LEU A 64 11.23 9.57 -10.43
CA LEU A 64 11.28 10.78 -9.65
C LEU A 64 12.55 11.56 -9.99
N LYS A 65 12.44 12.88 -9.98
CA LYS A 65 13.62 13.75 -10.01
C LYS A 65 14.43 13.59 -8.71
N SER A 66 15.62 14.19 -8.66
CA SER A 66 16.54 14.08 -7.51
C SER A 66 15.88 14.43 -6.19
N ASP A 67 15.08 15.50 -6.18
CA ASP A 67 14.32 16.10 -5.07
C ASP A 67 12.82 15.72 -5.09
N GLY A 68 12.46 14.66 -5.81
CA GLY A 68 11.07 14.21 -5.93
C GLY A 68 10.62 13.39 -4.72
N VAL A 69 9.35 13.53 -4.34
CA VAL A 69 8.80 12.90 -3.12
C VAL A 69 7.94 11.69 -3.46
N PHE A 70 8.03 10.63 -2.67
CA PHE A 70 7.14 9.48 -2.75
C PHE A 70 6.30 9.39 -1.47
N VAL A 71 4.98 9.55 -1.61
CA VAL A 71 4.01 9.49 -0.51
C VAL A 71 3.16 8.24 -0.62
N LEU A 72 3.11 7.46 0.46
CA LEU A 72 2.34 6.23 0.58
C LEU A 72 1.28 6.38 1.66
N HIS A 73 0.01 6.25 1.29
CA HIS A 73 -1.08 6.06 2.24
C HIS A 73 -1.21 4.58 2.58
N LEU A 74 -1.03 4.22 3.84
CA LEU A 74 -0.86 2.86 4.33
C LEU A 74 -1.80 2.59 5.51
N GLY A 75 -1.91 1.31 5.88
CA GLY A 75 -2.68 0.88 7.03
C GLY A 75 -1.80 0.27 8.12
N LYS A 76 -2.13 0.57 9.37
CA LYS A 76 -1.60 -0.14 10.55
C LYS A 76 -2.72 -0.93 11.22
N SER A 77 -2.40 -2.18 11.51
CA SER A 77 -3.28 -3.16 12.14
C SER A 77 -2.53 -3.86 13.27
N VAL A 78 -3.22 -4.70 14.04
CA VAL A 78 -2.57 -5.56 15.06
C VAL A 78 -1.50 -6.47 14.45
N LYS A 79 -1.66 -6.86 13.18
CA LYS A 79 -0.75 -7.81 12.53
C LYS A 79 0.44 -7.15 11.83
N CYS A 80 0.31 -5.89 11.43
CA CYS A 80 1.29 -5.23 10.58
C CYS A 80 1.22 -3.71 10.71
N ASN A 81 2.37 -3.11 11.00
CA ASN A 81 2.65 -1.68 10.86
C ASN A 81 3.32 -1.47 9.49
N MET A 82 2.54 -1.13 8.47
CA MET A 82 3.07 -1.06 7.11
C MET A 82 4.11 0.05 6.93
N ALA A 83 3.94 1.20 7.58
CA ALA A 83 4.90 2.30 7.44
C ALA A 83 6.28 1.90 7.99
N GLU A 84 6.34 1.18 9.11
CA GLU A 84 7.59 0.68 9.70
C GLU A 84 8.28 -0.33 8.79
N GLU A 85 7.55 -1.37 8.35
CA GLU A 85 8.08 -2.41 7.45
C GLU A 85 8.58 -1.83 6.12
N LEU A 86 7.78 -0.94 5.52
CA LEU A 86 8.11 -0.34 4.23
C LEU A 86 9.22 0.70 4.33
N SER A 87 9.37 1.38 5.48
CA SER A 87 10.48 2.29 5.72
C SER A 87 11.82 1.56 5.66
N GLU A 88 11.91 0.38 6.27
CA GLU A 88 13.13 -0.44 6.24
C GLU A 88 13.46 -0.92 4.82
N ILE A 89 12.45 -1.36 4.07
CA ILE A 89 12.61 -1.85 2.71
C ILE A 89 12.98 -0.72 1.73
N ALA A 90 12.49 0.50 1.96
CA ALA A 90 12.73 1.63 1.07
C ALA A 90 14.15 2.22 1.16
N LYS A 91 14.91 1.93 2.24
CA LYS A 91 16.24 2.50 2.52
C LYS A 91 17.24 2.50 1.35
N PRO A 92 17.31 1.47 0.49
CA PRO A 92 18.23 1.48 -0.65
C PRO A 92 17.92 2.56 -1.70
N TRP A 93 16.70 3.09 -1.72
CA TRP A 93 16.22 4.04 -2.73
C TRP A 93 15.85 5.40 -2.14
N PHE A 94 15.38 5.46 -0.90
CA PHE A 94 14.84 6.67 -0.30
C PHE A 94 15.26 6.83 1.16
N ARG A 95 15.30 8.08 1.60
CA ARG A 95 15.30 8.44 3.01
C ARG A 95 13.86 8.63 3.49
N VAL A 96 13.57 8.14 4.69
CA VAL A 96 12.31 8.47 5.37
C VAL A 96 12.36 9.92 5.83
N MET A 97 11.45 10.73 5.29
CA MET A 97 11.31 12.14 5.67
C MET A 97 10.39 12.28 6.88
N ASP A 98 9.23 11.62 6.85
CA ASP A 98 8.25 11.66 7.94
C ASP A 98 7.27 10.47 7.86
N VAL A 99 6.59 10.20 8.98
CA VAL A 99 5.49 9.24 9.09
C VAL A 99 4.35 9.87 9.91
N PHE A 100 3.23 10.16 9.26
CA PHE A 100 2.03 10.64 9.96
C PHE A 100 1.08 9.47 10.27
N GLU A 101 0.41 9.55 11.41
CA GLU A 101 -0.62 8.59 11.81
C GLU A 101 -1.94 9.33 12.09
N GLU A 102 -3.04 8.82 11.55
CA GLU A 102 -4.41 9.28 11.83
C GLU A 102 -5.21 8.09 12.39
N SER A 103 -5.72 8.24 13.60
CA SER A 103 -6.56 7.20 14.20
C SER A 103 -7.93 7.16 13.52
N VAL A 104 -8.32 5.97 13.05
CA VAL A 104 -9.65 5.71 12.49
C VAL A 104 -10.52 4.88 13.42
N SER A 105 -10.07 4.69 14.68
CA SER A 105 -10.81 3.96 15.72
C SER A 105 -12.22 4.53 15.99
N HIS A 106 -12.42 5.83 15.71
CA HIS A 106 -13.70 6.52 15.94
C HIS A 106 -14.71 6.37 14.79
N CYS A 107 -14.34 5.76 13.66
CA CYS A 107 -15.26 5.52 12.54
C CYS A 107 -16.10 4.24 12.69
N GLU A 108 -16.02 3.56 13.85
CA GLU A 108 -16.95 2.52 14.25
C GLU A 108 -18.27 3.15 14.71
N SER A 109 -19.27 3.25 13.82
CA SER A 109 -20.70 3.01 14.14
C SER A 109 -21.67 3.59 13.09
N HIS A 110 -21.87 2.91 11.96
CA HIS A 110 -23.15 2.93 11.23
C HIS A 110 -23.33 1.63 10.44
N GLY A 111 -23.57 0.51 11.15
CA GLY A 111 -24.32 -0.63 10.63
C GLY A 111 -23.67 -1.56 9.60
N ILE A 112 -22.34 -1.52 9.38
CA ILE A 112 -21.64 -2.47 8.50
C ILE A 112 -20.51 -3.15 9.28
N THR A 113 -20.66 -4.45 9.54
CA THR A 113 -19.77 -5.28 10.39
C THR A 113 -18.47 -5.71 9.70
N ASP A 114 -18.21 -5.31 8.47
CA ASP A 114 -17.00 -5.70 7.73
C ASP A 114 -16.31 -4.47 7.14
N LYS A 115 -15.53 -3.78 7.98
CA LYS A 115 -14.52 -2.80 7.56
C LYS A 115 -13.20 -3.25 8.16
N GLY A 116 -12.17 -3.37 7.32
CA GLY A 116 -10.92 -4.10 7.60
C GLY A 116 -10.24 -3.76 8.93
N LYS A 117 -9.36 -4.66 9.40
CA LYS A 117 -8.67 -4.63 10.71
C LYS A 117 -7.69 -3.47 10.93
N VAL A 118 -7.77 -2.42 10.13
CA VAL A 118 -6.90 -1.25 10.20
C VAL A 118 -7.44 -0.30 11.25
N SER A 119 -6.66 -0.07 12.29
CA SER A 119 -7.01 0.84 13.39
C SER A 119 -6.48 2.26 13.16
N VAL A 120 -5.46 2.40 12.31
CA VAL A 120 -4.75 3.66 12.06
C VAL A 120 -4.38 3.76 10.59
N HIS A 121 -4.70 4.89 9.96
CA HIS A 121 -4.15 5.27 8.66
C HIS A 121 -2.76 5.87 8.86
N GLN A 122 -1.82 5.51 7.99
CA GLN A 122 -0.46 6.03 8.03
C GLN A 122 -0.12 6.72 6.70
N TYR A 123 0.70 7.77 6.76
CA TYR A 123 1.26 8.44 5.58
C TYR A 123 2.77 8.42 5.69
N LEU A 124 3.42 7.58 4.88
CA LEU A 124 4.88 7.48 4.80
C LEU A 124 5.39 8.41 3.70
N LEU A 125 6.24 9.37 4.07
CA LEU A 125 6.87 10.32 3.16
C LEU A 125 8.35 9.94 2.95
N LEU A 126 8.73 9.80 1.69
CA LEU A 126 10.05 9.37 1.24
C LEU A 126 10.64 10.40 0.27
N GLY A 127 11.95 10.66 0.38
CA GLY A 127 12.70 11.58 -0.48
C GLY A 127 14.11 11.09 -0.79
#